data_AF-A0A353P2H6-F1
#
_entry.id   AF-A0A353P2H6-F1
#
_cell.length_a   1.000
_cell.length_b   1.000
_cell.length_c   1.000
_cell.angle_alpha   90.00
_cell.angle_beta   90.00
_cell.angle_gamma   90.00
#
_symmetry.space_group_name_H-M   'P 1'
#
loop_
_entity.id
_entity.type
_entity.pdbx_description
1 polymer ?
#
loop_
_entity_poly.entity_id
_entity_poly.type
_entity_poly.pdbx_seq_one_letter_code
_entity_poly.pdbx_strand_id
1 'polypeptide(L)'
;MVRQSLEDEKMKKYYLLVLAFLMLFTVQSQAIVVNVDFDTNNWATWPGINTCAGIGVAPDTGTFWNSKIYSDPAGVFRALKDSYGNDTTVGINLNVSYGWALGETVFGGTTPLPIEQQILMRDYIYVAGSNTGNVKLNGLTNSSFDIYLYGQNRNGGQFTKFIVGSQNKETTLDNAATVKTQLWENEDYVVLKNITPVDGMITITWTTGTGASYAPFNGFQLVQVPEPLTLILLGIGTALLRKK
;
A
#
# COMPACT_ATOMS: atom_id res chain seq x y z
N MET A 1 -25.30 3.65 -57.85
CA MET A 1 -23.94 3.17 -57.57
C MET A 1 -23.05 4.22 -56.88
N VAL A 2 -22.94 5.45 -57.40
CA VAL A 2 -22.10 6.52 -56.79
C VAL A 2 -22.55 6.98 -55.40
N ARG A 3 -23.86 7.08 -55.13
CA ARG A 3 -24.38 7.47 -53.79
C ARG A 3 -24.04 6.46 -52.68
N GLN A 4 -24.03 5.17 -52.99
CA GLN A 4 -23.81 4.10 -52.01
C GLN A 4 -22.34 4.04 -51.57
N SER A 5 -21.43 4.25 -52.53
CA SER A 5 -19.99 4.42 -52.30
C SER A 5 -19.66 5.62 -51.40
N LEU A 6 -20.36 6.74 -51.56
CA LEU A 6 -20.18 7.95 -50.71
C LEU A 6 -20.69 7.76 -49.27
N GLU A 7 -21.73 6.96 -49.06
CA GLU A 7 -22.24 6.66 -47.71
C GLU A 7 -21.32 5.70 -46.95
N ASP A 8 -20.79 4.68 -47.63
CA ASP A 8 -19.82 3.75 -47.06
C ASP A 8 -18.52 4.44 -46.63
N GLU A 9 -18.06 5.42 -47.41
CA GLU A 9 -16.85 6.19 -47.09
C GLU A 9 -17.07 7.13 -45.89
N LYS A 10 -18.25 7.74 -45.76
CA LYS A 10 -18.64 8.54 -44.59
C LYS A 10 -18.72 7.67 -43.34
N MET A 11 -19.32 6.48 -43.44
CA MET A 11 -19.44 5.54 -42.32
C MET A 11 -18.08 5.05 -41.85
N LYS A 12 -17.16 4.70 -42.77
CA LYS A 12 -15.78 4.32 -42.42
C LYS A 12 -15.02 5.44 -41.71
N LYS A 13 -15.12 6.69 -42.20
CA LYS A 13 -14.50 7.86 -41.54
C LYS A 13 -15.07 8.09 -40.15
N TYR A 14 -16.37 7.88 -39.96
CA TYR A 14 -17.02 7.96 -38.65
C TYR A 14 -16.52 6.88 -37.68
N TYR A 15 -16.40 5.63 -38.12
CA TYR A 15 -15.85 4.54 -37.30
C TYR A 15 -14.39 4.78 -36.91
N LEU A 16 -13.56 5.27 -37.85
CA LEU A 16 -12.18 5.64 -37.58
C LEU A 16 -12.08 6.80 -36.58
N LEU A 17 -12.97 7.80 -36.67
CA LEU A 17 -13.00 8.91 -35.72
C LEU A 17 -13.42 8.45 -34.33
N VAL A 18 -14.40 7.55 -34.22
CA VAL A 18 -14.83 6.96 -32.94
C VAL A 18 -13.72 6.10 -32.33
N LEU A 19 -13.00 5.30 -33.13
CA LEU A 19 -11.84 4.51 -32.68
C LEU A 19 -10.67 5.41 -32.24
N ALA A 20 -10.39 6.50 -32.94
CA ALA A 20 -9.37 7.47 -32.56
C ALA A 20 -9.75 8.22 -31.27
N PHE A 21 -11.03 8.59 -31.11
CA PHE A 21 -11.54 9.22 -29.89
C PHE A 21 -11.48 8.25 -28.69
N LEU A 22 -11.76 6.95 -28.91
CA LEU A 22 -11.64 5.91 -27.88
C LEU A 22 -10.20 5.69 -27.40
N MET A 23 -9.19 5.91 -28.26
CA MET A 23 -7.77 5.83 -27.87
C MET A 23 -7.26 7.07 -27.13
N LEU A 24 -7.99 8.19 -27.14
CA LEU A 24 -7.55 9.47 -26.56
C LEU A 24 -7.98 9.68 -25.09
N PHE A 25 -8.75 8.77 -24.49
CA PHE A 25 -9.27 8.93 -23.11
C PHE A 25 -8.83 7.84 -22.12
N THR A 26 -7.63 7.28 -22.28
CA THR A 26 -6.98 6.61 -21.14
C THR A 26 -6.21 7.65 -20.35
N VAL A 27 -6.93 8.51 -19.61
CA VAL A 27 -6.32 9.16 -18.44
C VAL A 27 -6.21 8.04 -17.44
N GLN A 28 -5.06 7.36 -17.42
CA GLN A 28 -4.71 6.47 -16.32
C GLN A 28 -4.62 7.39 -15.11
N SER A 29 -5.70 7.48 -14.32
CA SER A 29 -5.64 8.12 -13.02
C SER A 29 -4.48 7.44 -12.31
N GLN A 30 -3.47 8.23 -11.95
CA GLN A 30 -2.36 7.71 -11.17
C GLN A 30 -2.97 7.16 -9.88
N ALA A 31 -2.71 5.90 -9.58
CA ALA A 31 -3.17 5.30 -8.34
C ALA A 31 -2.60 6.14 -7.18
N ILE A 32 -3.43 6.51 -6.21
CA ILE A 32 -2.90 7.08 -4.97
C ILE A 32 -2.08 5.97 -4.31
N VAL A 33 -0.76 6.18 -4.24
CA VAL A 33 0.14 5.31 -3.50
C VAL A 33 0.70 6.09 -2.33
N VAL A 34 0.44 5.62 -1.13
CA VAL A 34 0.98 6.22 0.10
C VAL A 34 1.85 5.19 0.79
N ASN A 35 3.11 5.53 1.01
CA ASN A 35 4.04 4.70 1.76
C ASN A 35 4.21 5.28 3.16
N VAL A 36 4.19 4.43 4.19
CA VAL A 36 4.36 4.79 5.60
C VAL A 36 5.45 3.93 6.20
N ASP A 37 6.42 4.62 6.80
CA ASP A 37 7.49 4.05 7.62
C ASP A 37 7.26 4.56 9.06
N PHE A 38 7.19 3.66 10.04
CA PHE A 38 6.91 4.09 11.40
C PHE A 38 8.12 4.73 12.10
N ASP A 39 9.34 4.53 11.57
CA ASP A 39 10.63 4.96 12.11
C ASP A 39 10.89 4.53 13.59
N THR A 40 12.15 4.52 13.99
CA THR A 40 12.52 4.48 15.42
C THR A 40 12.19 5.78 16.17
N ASN A 41 11.81 5.66 17.44
CA ASN A 41 11.67 6.78 18.37
C ASN A 41 13.03 7.32 18.87
N ASN A 42 13.78 8.06 18.05
CA ASN A 42 14.85 8.96 18.53
C ASN A 42 16.01 8.34 19.36
N TRP A 43 16.03 7.02 19.61
CA TRP A 43 17.03 6.34 20.45
C TRP A 43 18.02 5.48 19.65
N ALA A 44 17.80 5.30 18.34
CA ALA A 44 18.79 4.70 17.46
C ALA A 44 19.86 5.75 17.10
N THR A 45 20.91 5.85 17.91
CA THR A 45 22.11 6.67 17.70
C THR A 45 23.02 6.13 16.58
N TRP A 46 22.45 5.46 15.56
CA TRP A 46 23.22 4.98 14.42
C TRP A 46 23.32 6.09 13.35
N PRO A 47 24.52 6.40 12.85
CA PRO A 47 24.70 7.51 11.92
C PRO A 47 24.17 7.13 10.53
N GLY A 48 23.17 7.86 10.06
CA GLY A 48 22.82 7.95 8.63
C GLY A 48 21.63 7.09 8.20
N ILE A 49 20.49 7.76 8.02
CA ILE A 49 19.24 7.30 7.41
C ILE A 49 18.32 6.50 8.36
N ASN A 50 17.37 7.23 8.94
CA ASN A 50 16.32 6.72 9.84
C ASN A 50 14.94 6.63 9.16
N THR A 51 14.89 6.89 7.86
CA THR A 51 13.66 6.96 7.07
C THR A 51 13.91 6.20 5.79
N CYS A 52 13.05 5.23 5.47
CA CYS A 52 13.09 4.53 4.20
C CYS A 52 12.99 5.53 3.03
N ALA A 53 13.84 5.35 2.03
CA ALA A 53 13.84 6.17 0.81
C ALA A 53 14.12 5.25 -0.38
N GLY A 54 13.09 4.54 -0.85
CA GLY A 54 13.23 3.52 -1.88
C GLY A 54 11.91 2.94 -2.36
N ILE A 55 11.99 2.11 -3.39
CA ILE A 55 10.84 1.39 -3.94
C ILE A 55 10.46 0.27 -2.96
N GLY A 56 9.21 0.30 -2.50
CA GLY A 56 8.62 -0.79 -1.72
C GLY A 56 8.26 -2.02 -2.57
N VAL A 57 7.60 -3.00 -1.98
CA VAL A 57 7.19 -4.23 -2.69
C VAL A 57 5.92 -4.05 -3.53
N ALA A 58 5.14 -3.00 -3.29
CA ALA A 58 3.99 -2.65 -4.10
C ALA A 58 4.42 -2.28 -5.55
N PRO A 59 3.55 -2.47 -6.56
CA PRO A 59 3.84 -2.13 -7.95
C PRO A 59 3.77 -0.60 -8.19
N ASP A 60 4.64 0.13 -7.51
CA ASP A 60 4.79 1.58 -7.53
C ASP A 60 6.27 1.93 -7.71
N THR A 61 6.55 3.05 -8.38
CA THR A 61 7.93 3.53 -8.61
C THR A 61 8.31 4.70 -7.70
N GLY A 62 7.36 5.23 -6.93
CA GLY A 62 7.63 6.26 -5.94
C GLY A 62 8.56 5.76 -4.83
N THR A 63 9.40 6.67 -4.34
CA THR A 63 10.44 6.38 -3.34
C THR A 63 10.26 7.14 -2.04
N PHE A 64 9.23 8.00 -1.96
CA PHE A 64 8.92 8.78 -0.76
C PHE A 64 8.18 7.91 0.27
N TRP A 65 8.59 8.00 1.53
CA TRP A 65 7.93 7.36 2.67
C TRP A 65 7.56 8.40 3.72
N ASN A 66 6.33 8.33 4.21
CA ASN A 66 5.87 9.16 5.30
C ASN A 66 6.38 8.57 6.62
N SER A 67 7.36 9.26 7.21
CA SER A 67 8.10 8.80 8.38
C SER A 67 7.72 9.51 9.68
N LYS A 68 8.21 9.00 10.83
CA LYS A 68 8.03 9.57 12.18
C LYS A 68 6.57 9.72 12.64
N ILE A 69 5.71 8.79 12.23
CA ILE A 69 4.28 8.85 12.58
C ILE A 69 4.05 8.47 14.05
N TYR A 70 4.95 7.67 14.64
CA TYR A 70 4.84 7.26 16.05
C TYR A 70 5.04 8.39 17.06
N SER A 71 5.71 9.50 16.70
CA SER A 71 5.92 10.63 17.61
C SER A 71 4.69 11.51 17.82
N ASP A 72 3.63 11.31 17.05
CA ASP A 72 2.41 12.09 17.20
C ASP A 72 1.59 11.60 18.42
N PRO A 73 0.98 12.50 19.20
CA PRO A 73 0.06 12.10 20.26
C PRO A 73 -1.04 11.19 19.72
N ALA A 74 -1.39 10.14 20.48
CA ALA A 74 -2.44 9.21 20.07
C ALA A 74 -3.71 9.98 19.69
N GLY A 75 -4.27 9.70 18.52
CA GLY A 75 -5.46 10.40 18.05
C GLY A 75 -5.21 11.68 17.27
N VAL A 76 -3.96 12.12 17.03
CA VAL A 76 -3.66 13.23 16.13
C VAL A 76 -3.77 12.81 14.66
N PHE A 77 -4.35 13.69 13.84
CA PHE A 77 -4.42 13.52 12.39
C PHE A 77 -3.16 14.10 11.74
N ARG A 78 -2.48 13.29 10.91
CA ARG A 78 -1.37 13.73 10.08
C ARG A 78 -1.70 13.51 8.61
N ALA A 79 -1.63 14.58 7.82
CA ALA A 79 -1.76 14.48 6.36
C ALA A 79 -0.56 13.71 5.78
N LEU A 80 -0.82 12.83 4.83
CA LEU A 80 0.19 12.01 4.16
C LEU A 80 0.45 12.54 2.74
N LYS A 81 1.68 12.38 2.30
CA LYS A 81 2.09 12.57 0.91
C LYS A 81 2.04 11.26 0.15
N ASP A 82 1.90 11.34 -1.16
CA ASP A 82 2.02 10.17 -2.04
C ASP A 82 3.49 9.69 -2.09
N SER A 83 3.71 8.56 -2.76
CA SER A 83 5.04 7.97 -2.93
C SER A 83 5.99 8.79 -3.80
N TYR A 84 5.53 9.89 -4.40
CA TYR A 84 6.36 10.86 -5.13
C TYR A 84 6.58 12.17 -4.34
N GLY A 85 5.98 12.29 -3.14
CA GLY A 85 6.11 13.45 -2.25
C GLY A 85 5.05 14.55 -2.47
N ASN A 86 4.03 14.32 -3.30
CA ASN A 86 2.94 15.27 -3.50
C ASN A 86 1.91 15.17 -2.38
N ASP A 87 1.19 16.26 -2.13
CA ASP A 87 0.15 16.28 -1.10
C ASP A 87 -1.05 15.42 -1.51
N THR A 88 -1.64 14.73 -0.53
CA THR A 88 -2.86 13.92 -0.73
C THR A 88 -3.95 14.33 0.25
N THR A 89 -5.16 13.83 0.03
CA THR A 89 -6.26 13.93 1.01
C THR A 89 -6.14 12.89 2.12
N VAL A 90 -5.25 11.91 1.97
CA VAL A 90 -5.12 10.81 2.92
C VAL A 90 -4.42 11.31 4.17
N GLY A 91 -4.94 10.92 5.34
CA GLY A 91 -4.26 11.16 6.60
C GLY A 91 -4.27 9.94 7.51
N ILE A 92 -3.31 9.88 8.41
CA ILE A 92 -3.14 8.81 9.39
C ILE A 92 -3.49 9.28 10.79
N ASN A 93 -4.03 8.35 11.54
CA ASN A 93 -4.22 8.41 12.98
C ASN A 93 -3.69 7.11 13.58
N LEU A 94 -2.61 7.19 14.33
CA LEU A 94 -2.03 6.04 15.00
C LEU A 94 -2.55 5.98 16.44
N ASN A 95 -3.06 4.81 16.84
CA ASN A 95 -3.43 4.52 18.22
C ASN A 95 -2.80 3.19 18.64
N VAL A 96 -1.72 3.30 19.43
CA VAL A 96 -1.05 2.15 20.04
C VAL A 96 -1.40 2.16 21.52
N SER A 97 -2.23 1.21 21.97
CA SER A 97 -2.62 1.11 23.38
C SER A 97 -1.49 0.57 24.28
N TYR A 98 -0.51 -0.11 23.67
CA TYR A 98 0.66 -0.66 24.33
C TYR A 98 1.74 -0.96 23.28
N GLY A 99 2.91 -0.33 23.37
CA GLY A 99 3.99 -0.53 22.41
C GLY A 99 5.08 0.52 22.55
N TRP A 100 6.30 0.15 22.19
CA TRP A 100 7.42 1.09 22.00
C TRP A 100 7.85 1.00 20.55
N ALA A 101 8.32 2.09 19.95
CA ALA A 101 9.11 1.95 18.73
C ALA A 101 10.47 1.37 19.14
N LEU A 102 10.91 0.33 18.44
CA LEU A 102 12.23 -0.25 18.61
C LEU A 102 12.93 -0.22 17.26
N GLY A 103 14.23 0.08 17.30
CA GLY A 103 15.13 -0.19 16.19
C GLY A 103 15.94 -1.41 16.51
N GLU A 104 15.99 -2.37 15.59
CA GLU A 104 16.98 -3.43 15.67
C GLU A 104 18.28 -2.96 15.04
N THR A 105 19.42 -3.41 15.57
CA THR A 105 20.72 -3.07 14.99
C THR A 105 20.96 -3.81 13.67
N VAL A 106 20.20 -4.88 13.40
CA VAL A 106 20.43 -5.77 12.27
C VAL A 106 19.10 -6.39 11.83
N PHE A 107 18.55 -5.98 10.67
CA PHE A 107 17.62 -6.83 9.92
C PHE A 107 18.45 -7.93 9.20
N GLY A 108 18.95 -8.85 10.04
CA GLY A 108 19.74 -10.03 9.71
C GLY A 108 21.16 -9.84 9.16
N GLY A 109 22.04 -10.75 9.60
CA GLY A 109 23.44 -10.84 9.20
C GLY A 109 23.63 -11.11 7.70
N THR A 110 24.76 -10.63 7.16
CA THR A 110 25.37 -10.99 5.85
C THR A 110 24.45 -11.12 4.62
N THR A 111 23.24 -10.55 4.62
CA THR A 111 22.23 -10.76 3.57
C THR A 111 22.20 -9.57 2.60
N PRO A 112 22.24 -9.76 1.27
CA PRO A 112 22.24 -8.66 0.29
C PRO A 112 20.82 -8.20 -0.05
N LEU A 113 20.03 -7.79 0.94
CA LEU A 113 18.80 -7.04 0.65
C LEU A 113 19.16 -5.62 0.17
N PRO A 114 18.35 -4.99 -0.70
CA PRO A 114 18.46 -3.56 -0.96
C PRO A 114 18.46 -2.78 0.37
N ILE A 115 19.32 -1.76 0.48
CA ILE A 115 19.52 -1.03 1.74
C ILE A 115 18.22 -0.39 2.24
N GLU A 116 17.34 0.00 1.32
CA GLU A 116 16.05 0.62 1.59
C GLU A 116 15.08 -0.36 2.24
N GLN A 117 15.09 -1.63 1.80
CA GLN A 117 14.29 -2.71 2.41
C GLN A 117 14.86 -3.09 3.77
N GLN A 118 16.18 -3.05 3.94
CA GLN A 118 16.79 -3.24 5.26
C GLN A 118 16.37 -2.13 6.22
N ILE A 119 16.38 -0.87 5.77
CA ILE A 119 15.95 0.28 6.58
C ILE A 119 14.50 0.09 7.02
N LEU A 120 13.58 -0.19 6.08
CA LEU A 120 12.16 -0.40 6.40
C LEU A 120 11.96 -1.53 7.40
N MET A 121 12.65 -2.67 7.22
CA MET A 121 12.43 -3.84 8.07
C MET A 121 13.17 -3.78 9.41
N ARG A 122 14.03 -2.78 9.61
CA ARG A 122 14.87 -2.63 10.80
C ARG A 122 14.11 -2.04 11.99
N ASP A 123 13.15 -1.16 11.73
CA ASP A 123 12.42 -0.46 12.78
C ASP A 123 10.93 -0.71 12.71
N TYR A 124 10.32 -0.74 13.89
CA TYR A 124 8.93 -1.12 14.03
C TYR A 124 8.34 -0.53 15.30
N ILE A 125 7.03 -0.32 15.24
CA ILE A 125 6.18 -0.28 16.43
C ILE A 125 5.74 -1.72 16.72
N TYR A 126 5.48 -2.07 17.98
CA TYR A 126 5.00 -3.41 18.29
C TYR A 126 3.89 -3.42 19.32
N VAL A 127 3.11 -4.50 19.32
CA VAL A 127 2.25 -4.92 20.44
C VAL A 127 2.71 -6.29 20.93
N ALA A 128 2.35 -6.66 22.16
CA ALA A 128 2.76 -7.92 22.78
C ALA A 128 1.60 -8.61 23.51
N GLY A 129 1.67 -9.94 23.62
CA GLY A 129 0.63 -10.75 24.25
C GLY A 129 -0.73 -10.59 23.56
N SER A 130 -1.81 -10.44 24.34
CA SER A 130 -3.17 -10.27 23.80
C SER A 130 -3.51 -8.83 23.37
N ASN A 131 -2.52 -7.93 23.34
CA ASN A 131 -2.77 -6.54 22.96
C ASN A 131 -2.96 -6.40 21.44
N THR A 132 -3.63 -5.32 21.05
CA THR A 132 -3.88 -4.96 19.66
C THR A 132 -3.48 -3.51 19.43
N GLY A 133 -2.93 -3.24 18.25
CA GLY A 133 -2.69 -1.87 17.78
C GLY A 133 -3.66 -1.51 16.67
N ASN A 134 -3.92 -0.22 16.49
CA ASN A 134 -4.77 0.27 15.40
C ASN A 134 -4.15 1.46 14.67
N VAL A 135 -4.14 1.39 13.35
CA VAL A 135 -3.89 2.51 12.43
C VAL A 135 -5.20 2.83 11.73
N LYS A 136 -5.63 4.09 11.76
CA LYS A 136 -6.75 4.56 10.96
C LYS A 136 -6.25 5.48 9.86
N LEU A 137 -6.63 5.16 8.64
CA LEU A 137 -6.43 5.98 7.45
C LEU A 137 -7.75 6.68 7.14
N ASN A 138 -7.70 7.98 6.90
CA ASN A 138 -8.87 8.83 6.66
C ASN A 138 -8.69 9.64 5.38
N GLY A 139 -9.77 10.24 4.87
CA GLY A 139 -9.72 11.06 3.66
C GLY A 139 -9.53 10.25 2.38
N LEU A 140 -9.90 8.96 2.43
CA LEU A 140 -9.85 8.05 1.30
C LEU A 140 -11.06 8.28 0.39
N THR A 141 -10.81 8.22 -0.92
CA THR A 141 -11.88 8.19 -1.92
C THR A 141 -12.68 6.90 -1.80
N ASN A 142 -13.91 6.89 -2.33
CA ASN A 142 -14.71 5.68 -2.42
C ASN A 142 -14.20 4.78 -3.56
N SER A 143 -13.00 4.24 -3.40
CA SER A 143 -12.32 3.34 -4.34
C SER A 143 -11.87 2.08 -3.62
N SER A 144 -11.42 1.10 -4.38
CA SER A 144 -10.81 -0.12 -3.86
C SER A 144 -9.31 0.11 -3.63
N PHE A 145 -8.74 -0.48 -2.58
CA PHE A 145 -7.32 -0.35 -2.25
C PHE A 145 -6.68 -1.71 -1.96
N ASP A 146 -5.45 -1.88 -2.43
CA ASP A 146 -4.56 -2.96 -2.00
C ASP A 146 -3.61 -2.41 -0.93
N ILE A 147 -3.41 -3.17 0.14
CA ILE A 147 -2.59 -2.76 1.29
C ILE A 147 -1.48 -3.78 1.51
N TYR A 148 -0.24 -3.31 1.42
CA TYR A 148 0.97 -4.07 1.68
C TYR A 148 1.44 -3.75 3.09
N LEU A 149 1.40 -4.73 3.99
CA LEU A 149 1.70 -4.54 5.42
C LEU A 149 3.00 -5.26 5.77
N TYR A 150 3.99 -4.52 6.26
CA TYR A 150 5.32 -5.04 6.59
C TYR A 150 5.42 -5.38 8.07
N GLY A 151 5.84 -6.60 8.39
CA GLY A 151 6.05 -7.02 9.78
C GLY A 151 7.24 -7.94 9.87
N GLN A 152 8.26 -7.55 10.63
CA GLN A 152 9.47 -8.36 10.73
C GLN A 152 9.18 -9.73 11.36
N ASN A 153 9.99 -10.70 10.98
CA ASN A 153 9.81 -12.12 11.31
C ASN A 153 11.10 -12.81 11.80
N ARG A 154 12.20 -12.05 11.93
CA ARG A 154 13.55 -12.61 12.03
C ARG A 154 14.06 -12.73 13.46
N ASN A 155 13.65 -11.84 14.37
CA ASN A 155 14.10 -11.87 15.75
C ASN A 155 13.24 -12.82 16.61
N GLY A 156 13.61 -14.10 16.67
CA GLY A 156 13.06 -15.01 17.68
C GLY A 156 11.59 -15.41 17.50
N GLY A 157 11.08 -15.46 16.26
CA GLY A 157 9.70 -15.89 15.99
C GLY A 157 8.64 -14.84 16.31
N GLN A 158 8.96 -13.57 16.13
CA GLN A 158 7.98 -12.48 16.14
C GLN A 158 7.18 -12.54 14.85
N PHE A 159 5.85 -12.51 14.92
CA PHE A 159 4.97 -12.58 13.75
C PHE A 159 3.83 -11.60 13.96
N THR A 160 3.36 -11.02 12.87
CA THR A 160 2.29 -10.02 12.94
C THR A 160 1.10 -10.48 12.16
N LYS A 161 -0.02 -10.60 12.87
CA LYS A 161 -1.34 -10.77 12.29
C LYS A 161 -1.94 -9.40 12.01
N PHE A 162 -2.28 -9.18 10.75
CA PHE A 162 -2.98 -7.99 10.30
C PHE A 162 -4.43 -8.30 9.97
N ILE A 163 -5.32 -7.39 10.35
CA ILE A 163 -6.76 -7.48 10.14
C ILE A 163 -7.24 -6.17 9.52
N VAL A 164 -7.84 -6.25 8.33
CA VAL A 164 -8.45 -5.11 7.64
C VAL A 164 -9.79 -5.55 7.05
N GLY A 165 -10.88 -4.96 7.52
CA GLY A 165 -12.22 -5.42 7.18
C GLY A 165 -12.42 -6.89 7.56
N SER A 166 -12.80 -7.73 6.59
CA SER A 166 -12.96 -9.17 6.77
C SER A 166 -11.69 -9.99 6.52
N GLN A 167 -10.62 -9.38 6.01
CA GLN A 167 -9.39 -10.08 5.68
C GLN A 167 -8.45 -10.13 6.87
N ASN A 168 -7.82 -11.29 7.06
CA ASN A 168 -6.77 -11.51 8.04
C ASN A 168 -5.61 -12.27 7.39
N LYS A 169 -4.40 -11.75 7.57
CA LYS A 169 -3.15 -12.37 7.07
C LYS A 169 -2.05 -12.21 8.11
N GLU A 170 -1.09 -13.14 8.12
CA GLU A 170 0.01 -13.15 9.08
C GLU A 170 1.35 -13.24 8.35
N THR A 171 2.36 -12.53 8.86
CA THR A 171 3.75 -12.81 8.51
C THR A 171 4.19 -14.10 9.19
N THR A 172 5.11 -14.83 8.56
CA THR A 172 5.64 -16.10 9.08
C THR A 172 7.16 -16.08 9.16
N LEU A 173 7.74 -17.08 9.81
CA LEU A 173 9.17 -17.25 10.00
C LEU A 173 9.97 -17.07 8.70
N ASP A 174 11.01 -16.25 8.77
CA ASP A 174 12.02 -16.18 7.74
C ASP A 174 12.79 -17.51 7.66
N ASN A 175 12.73 -18.17 6.50
CA ASN A 175 13.48 -19.41 6.31
C ASN A 175 14.97 -19.12 6.13
N ALA A 176 15.70 -19.11 7.25
CA ALA A 176 17.13 -18.82 7.33
C ALA A 176 18.03 -19.69 6.42
N ALA A 177 17.50 -20.77 5.84
CA ALA A 177 18.24 -21.61 4.89
C ALA A 177 18.41 -20.98 3.49
N THR A 178 17.68 -19.89 3.18
CA THR A 178 17.72 -19.25 1.85
C THR A 178 18.26 -17.83 1.94
N VAL A 179 19.21 -17.50 1.05
CA VAL A 179 19.68 -16.12 0.90
C VAL A 179 18.57 -15.30 0.25
N LYS A 180 18.01 -14.34 0.99
CA LYS A 180 17.03 -13.39 0.49
C LYS A 180 17.71 -12.25 -0.27
N THR A 181 17.23 -11.98 -1.48
CA THR A 181 17.61 -10.80 -2.28
C THR A 181 16.47 -9.79 -2.41
N GLN A 182 15.31 -10.11 -1.83
CA GLN A 182 14.10 -9.29 -1.77
C GLN A 182 13.23 -9.74 -0.60
N LEU A 183 12.28 -8.90 -0.19
CA LEU A 183 11.22 -9.28 0.74
C LEU A 183 10.23 -10.27 0.09
N TRP A 184 9.71 -11.22 0.85
CA TRP A 184 8.75 -12.23 0.39
C TRP A 184 7.37 -12.07 1.03
N GLU A 185 6.32 -12.25 0.22
CA GLU A 185 4.94 -12.23 0.71
C GLU A 185 4.68 -13.43 1.63
N ASN A 186 3.94 -13.18 2.70
CA ASN A 186 3.64 -14.08 3.82
C ASN A 186 4.84 -14.37 4.74
N GLU A 187 6.02 -13.83 4.43
CA GLU A 187 7.16 -13.86 5.34
C GLU A 187 7.43 -12.46 5.90
N ASP A 188 7.84 -11.52 5.06
CA ASP A 188 8.26 -10.18 5.50
C ASP A 188 7.14 -9.15 5.39
N TYR A 189 6.15 -9.43 4.53
CA TYR A 189 4.96 -8.61 4.34
C TYR A 189 3.75 -9.45 3.94
N VAL A 190 2.55 -8.90 4.07
CA VAL A 190 1.31 -9.49 3.55
C VAL A 190 0.54 -8.49 2.71
N VAL A 191 -0.24 -8.99 1.75
CA VAL A 191 -1.10 -8.14 0.89
C VAL A 191 -2.57 -8.40 1.16
N LEU A 192 -3.31 -7.39 1.59
CA LEU A 192 -4.76 -7.42 1.69
C LEU A 192 -5.34 -6.67 0.51
N LYS A 193 -6.16 -7.34 -0.31
CA LYS A 193 -6.57 -6.83 -1.61
C LYS A 193 -8.00 -6.35 -1.62
N ASN A 194 -8.30 -5.39 -2.47
CA ASN A 194 -9.65 -4.89 -2.68
C ASN A 194 -10.37 -4.43 -1.40
N ILE A 195 -9.65 -3.71 -0.54
CA ILE A 195 -10.22 -3.09 0.65
C ILE A 195 -11.00 -1.85 0.24
N THR A 196 -12.29 -1.82 0.56
CA THR A 196 -13.14 -0.64 0.36
C THR A 196 -13.20 0.16 1.67
N PRO A 197 -12.89 1.47 1.65
CA PRO A 197 -13.08 2.34 2.80
C PRO A 197 -14.55 2.40 3.22
N VAL A 198 -14.79 2.47 4.52
CA VAL A 198 -16.12 2.76 5.09
C VAL A 198 -16.08 4.18 5.61
N ASP A 199 -17.00 5.03 5.14
CA ASP A 199 -17.06 6.46 5.48
C ASP A 199 -15.72 7.19 5.22
N GLY A 200 -15.03 6.84 4.13
CA GLY A 200 -13.73 7.42 3.77
C GLY A 200 -12.58 6.96 4.67
N MET A 201 -12.76 5.89 5.44
CA MET A 201 -11.78 5.35 6.37
C MET A 201 -11.43 3.88 6.13
N ILE A 202 -10.17 3.53 6.36
CA ILE A 202 -9.69 2.15 6.52
C ILE A 202 -9.06 2.04 7.91
N THR A 203 -9.40 0.98 8.64
CA THR A 203 -8.72 0.64 9.90
C THR A 203 -7.88 -0.61 9.69
N ILE A 204 -6.58 -0.50 10.00
CA ILE A 204 -5.65 -1.62 10.08
C ILE A 204 -5.47 -1.95 11.56
N THR A 205 -5.93 -3.13 11.96
CA THR A 205 -5.67 -3.68 13.28
C THR A 205 -4.54 -4.69 13.17
N TRP A 206 -3.61 -4.69 14.13
CA TRP A 206 -2.59 -5.74 14.22
C TRP A 206 -2.46 -6.31 15.63
N THR A 207 -2.04 -7.57 15.70
CA THR A 207 -1.82 -8.33 16.93
C THR A 207 -0.79 -9.43 16.69
N THR A 208 -0.40 -10.16 17.74
CA THR A 208 0.56 -11.25 17.66
C THR A 208 0.08 -12.32 16.70
N GLY A 209 0.93 -12.69 15.75
CA GLY A 209 0.73 -13.84 14.88
C GLY A 209 0.89 -15.16 15.62
N THR A 210 0.56 -16.25 14.93
CA THR A 210 0.51 -17.60 15.51
C THR A 210 1.86 -18.03 16.08
N GLY A 211 1.92 -18.24 17.41
CA GLY A 211 3.14 -18.68 18.10
C GLY A 211 4.12 -17.55 18.47
N ALA A 212 3.80 -16.29 18.17
CA ALA A 212 4.62 -15.13 18.50
C ALA A 212 4.23 -14.49 19.83
N SER A 213 5.21 -13.91 20.52
CA SER A 213 4.98 -13.08 21.73
C SER A 213 4.89 -11.58 21.44
N TYR A 214 5.43 -11.15 20.30
CA TYR A 214 5.43 -9.77 19.83
C TYR A 214 4.96 -9.70 18.38
N ALA A 215 4.32 -8.59 18.04
CA ALA A 215 3.82 -8.29 16.70
C ALA A 215 4.42 -6.97 16.20
N PRO A 216 5.59 -7.00 15.55
CA PRO A 216 6.22 -5.84 14.95
C PRO A 216 5.47 -5.39 13.68
N PHE A 217 5.24 -4.09 13.57
CA PHE A 217 4.67 -3.44 12.41
C PHE A 217 5.63 -2.35 11.96
N ASN A 218 6.32 -2.61 10.85
CA ASN A 218 7.38 -1.76 10.33
C ASN A 218 6.82 -0.57 9.56
N GLY A 219 5.79 -0.82 8.75
CA GLY A 219 5.21 0.19 7.87
C GLY A 219 4.22 -0.43 6.90
N PHE A 220 3.72 0.36 5.96
CA PHE A 220 2.81 -0.14 4.93
C PHE A 220 2.86 0.67 3.63
N GLN A 221 2.34 0.09 2.56
CA GLN A 221 1.96 0.83 1.35
C GLN A 221 0.46 0.66 1.09
N LEU A 222 -0.22 1.76 0.87
CA LEU A 222 -1.61 1.82 0.44
C LEU A 222 -1.64 2.14 -1.05
N VAL A 223 -2.22 1.27 -1.88
CA VAL A 223 -2.31 1.43 -3.34
C VAL A 223 -3.77 1.49 -3.74
N GLN A 224 -4.21 2.60 -4.31
CA GLN A 224 -5.53 2.68 -4.92
C GLN A 224 -5.58 1.77 -6.15
N VAL A 225 -6.53 0.84 -6.17
CA VAL A 225 -6.78 -0.01 -7.33
C VAL A 225 -7.66 0.77 -8.31
N PRO A 226 -7.19 1.07 -9.53
CA PRO A 226 -8.01 1.73 -10.53
C PRO A 226 -9.27 0.90 -10.79
N GLU A 227 -10.43 1.55 -10.85
CA GLU A 227 -11.62 0.84 -11.27
C GLU A 227 -11.40 0.26 -12.68
N PRO A 228 -11.80 -0.99 -12.92
CA PRO A 228 -11.82 -1.52 -14.28
C PRO A 228 -12.60 -0.55 -15.16
N LEU A 229 -12.24 -0.45 -16.45
CA LEU A 229 -12.84 0.47 -17.45
C LEU A 229 -14.35 0.22 -17.73
N THR A 230 -15.08 -0.40 -16.81
CA THR A 230 -16.52 -0.68 -16.83
C THR A 230 -17.37 0.55 -17.18
N LEU A 231 -16.95 1.77 -16.82
CA LEU A 231 -17.62 3.01 -17.23
C LEU A 231 -17.52 3.28 -18.74
N ILE A 232 -16.39 2.92 -19.36
CA ILE A 232 -16.23 2.96 -20.82
C ILE A 232 -17.17 1.94 -21.47
N LEU A 233 -17.31 0.75 -20.89
CA LEU A 233 -18.20 -0.29 -21.39
C LEU A 233 -19.69 0.14 -21.32
N LEU A 234 -20.09 0.81 -20.23
CA LEU A 234 -21.45 1.37 -20.07
C LEU A 234 -21.71 2.53 -21.04
N GLY A 235 -20.71 3.38 -21.29
CA GLY A 235 -20.78 4.44 -22.29
C GLY A 235 -20.91 3.93 -23.73
N ILE A 236 -20.17 2.87 -24.08
CA ILE A 236 -20.27 2.22 -25.39
C ILE A 236 -21.62 1.51 -25.53
N GLY A 237 -22.09 0.82 -24.48
CA GLY A 237 -23.40 0.15 -24.48
C GLY A 237 -24.55 1.12 -24.72
N THR A 238 -24.57 2.27 -24.05
CA THR A 238 -25.62 3.30 -24.25
C THR A 238 -25.54 3.98 -25.61
N ALA A 239 -24.33 4.21 -26.15
CA ALA A 239 -24.13 4.76 -27.49
C ALA A 239 -24.59 3.80 -28.60
N LEU A 240 -24.39 2.49 -28.42
CA LEU A 240 -24.86 1.46 -29.35
C LEU A 240 -26.37 1.23 -29.25
N LEU A 241 -26.96 1.36 -28.05
CA LEU A 241 -28.40 1.23 -27.84
C LEU A 241 -29.21 2.43 -28.37
N ARG A 242 -28.61 3.63 -28.45
CA ARG A 242 -29.24 4.83 -29.04
C ARG A 242 -29.33 4.83 -30.56
N LYS A 243 -28.69 3.87 -31.25
CA LYS A 243 -28.67 3.75 -32.72
C LYS A 243 -29.69 2.74 -33.28
N LYS A 244 -30.69 2.32 -32.48
CA LYS A 244 -31.86 1.57 -32.97
C LYS A 244 -33.07 2.48 -33.07
#